data_AF-A0AAD5ETT7-F1
#
_entry.id   AF-A0AAD5ETT7-F1
#
_cell.length_a   1.000
_cell.length_b   1.000
_cell.length_c   1.000
_cell.angle_alpha   90.00
_cell.angle_beta   90.00
_cell.angle_gamma   90.00
#
_symmetry.space_group_name_H-M   'P 1'
#
loop_
_entity.id
_entity.type
_entity.pdbx_description
1 polymer ?
#
loop_
_entity_poly.entity_id
_entity_poly.type
_entity_poly.pdbx_seq_one_letter_code
_entity_poly.pdbx_strand_id
1 'polypeptide(L)'
;MSEVCMENYDPEFRNTARAGDILVAGFNFGYGSSREQAATAILAKEIPLVVSGSFGNIFSRNSINNALLGVEVPRLVERLRETYKDDTKKPLTRRTGWKLLWDFRRSKVVVTEKNGETWSQKVGEMPPNVQEIIARGGLEKWVKAEIAK
;
A
#
# COMPACT_ATOMS: atom_id res chain seq x y z
N MET A 1 -14.29 10.75 -3.70
CA MET A 1 -13.31 9.67 -4.02
C MET A 1 -13.08 8.73 -2.84
N SER A 2 -12.86 9.24 -1.61
CA SER A 2 -12.63 8.39 -0.42
C SER A 2 -13.81 7.47 -0.06
N GLU A 3 -15.04 7.91 -0.30
CA GLU A 3 -16.26 7.16 0.02
C GLU A 3 -16.44 5.87 -0.78
N VAL A 4 -15.91 5.84 -2.01
CA VAL A 4 -16.07 4.75 -2.99
C VAL A 4 -14.77 3.96 -3.20
N CYS A 5 -13.76 4.17 -2.35
CA CYS A 5 -12.51 3.43 -2.41
C CYS A 5 -12.78 1.94 -2.17
N MET A 6 -12.32 1.08 -3.08
CA MET A 6 -12.54 -0.38 -3.06
C MET A 6 -14.00 -0.85 -3.12
N GLU A 7 -14.98 0.03 -3.39
CA GLU A 7 -16.41 -0.30 -3.33
C GLU A 7 -16.82 -1.45 -4.26
N ASN A 8 -16.23 -1.53 -5.45
CA ASN A 8 -16.47 -2.62 -6.40
C ASN A 8 -16.00 -4.00 -5.89
N TYR A 9 -15.03 -4.01 -4.96
CA TYR A 9 -14.54 -5.24 -4.35
C TYR A 9 -15.28 -5.53 -3.06
N ASP A 10 -15.40 -4.53 -2.18
CA ASP A 10 -16.05 -4.63 -0.87
C ASP A 10 -16.75 -3.31 -0.53
N PRO A 11 -18.09 -3.24 -0.62
CA PRO A 11 -18.86 -2.06 -0.23
C PRO A 11 -18.65 -1.63 1.22
N GLU A 12 -18.29 -2.55 2.12
CA GLU A 12 -18.04 -2.27 3.53
C GLU A 12 -16.62 -1.75 3.80
N PHE A 13 -15.76 -1.66 2.78
CA PHE A 13 -14.41 -1.12 2.92
C PHE A 13 -14.43 0.30 3.48
N ARG A 14 -15.41 1.12 3.06
CA ARG A 14 -15.59 2.50 3.57
C ARG A 14 -15.74 2.56 5.10
N ASN A 15 -16.39 1.55 5.69
CA ASN A 15 -16.69 1.46 7.11
C ASN A 15 -15.57 0.74 7.87
N THR A 16 -14.79 -0.10 7.19
CA THR A 16 -13.72 -0.91 7.78
C THR A 16 -12.40 -0.13 7.88
N ALA A 17 -11.98 0.51 6.79
CA ALA A 17 -10.73 1.25 6.71
C ALA A 17 -10.77 2.57 7.50
N ARG A 18 -9.64 2.94 8.10
CA ARG A 18 -9.44 4.20 8.83
C ARG A 18 -8.18 4.91 8.32
N ALA A 19 -8.13 6.22 8.55
CA ALA A 19 -6.92 7.00 8.31
C ALA A 19 -5.72 6.40 9.04
N GLY A 20 -4.59 6.30 8.36
CA GLY A 20 -3.35 5.72 8.86
C GLY A 20 -3.26 4.19 8.78
N ASP A 21 -4.31 3.49 8.36
CA ASP A 21 -4.23 2.04 8.10
C ASP A 21 -3.29 1.74 6.93
N ILE A 22 -2.71 0.53 6.93
CA ILE A 22 -1.91 0.00 5.82
C ILE A 22 -2.79 -0.97 5.02
N LEU A 23 -2.91 -0.74 3.72
CA LEU A 23 -3.65 -1.64 2.85
C LEU A 23 -2.75 -2.80 2.42
N VAL A 24 -3.09 -4.02 2.81
CA VAL A 24 -2.39 -5.23 2.34
C VAL A 24 -3.25 -5.95 1.32
N ALA A 25 -2.71 -6.20 0.13
CA ALA A 25 -3.38 -6.86 -0.97
C ALA A 25 -2.65 -8.15 -1.39
N GLY A 26 -3.31 -8.94 -2.24
CA GLY A 26 -2.77 -10.16 -2.83
C GLY A 26 -1.64 -9.90 -3.83
N PHE A 27 -1.49 -10.79 -4.80
CA PHE A 27 -0.56 -10.63 -5.92
C PHE A 27 -1.22 -9.85 -7.07
N ASN A 28 -0.40 -9.14 -7.85
CA ASN A 28 -0.80 -8.36 -9.01
C ASN A 28 -1.83 -7.25 -8.67
N PHE A 29 -1.64 -6.55 -7.56
CA PHE A 29 -2.52 -5.46 -7.15
C PHE A 29 -2.44 -4.28 -8.13
N GLY A 30 -3.60 -3.67 -8.41
CA GLY A 30 -3.70 -2.57 -9.36
C GLY A 30 -3.56 -2.99 -10.83
N TYR A 31 -3.73 -4.28 -11.13
CA TYR A 31 -3.81 -4.76 -12.51
C TYR A 31 -5.05 -4.20 -13.22
N GLY A 32 -4.91 -3.92 -14.52
CA GLY A 32 -6.00 -3.46 -15.39
C GLY A 32 -5.75 -2.06 -15.94
N SER A 33 -6.84 -1.29 -16.09
CA SER A 33 -6.82 0.01 -16.77
C SER A 33 -5.92 1.04 -16.08
N SER A 34 -5.31 1.94 -16.86
CA SER A 34 -4.51 3.08 -16.39
C SER A 34 -5.35 4.21 -15.79
N ARG A 35 -6.13 3.90 -14.75
CA ARG A 35 -6.93 4.87 -14.01
C ARG A 35 -6.11 5.39 -12.84
N GLU A 36 -5.63 6.62 -12.92
CA GLU A 36 -4.92 7.29 -11.81
C GLU A 36 -5.82 7.43 -10.57
N GLN A 37 -7.14 7.44 -10.77
CA GLN A 37 -8.15 7.49 -9.72
C GLN A 37 -8.00 6.36 -8.69
N ALA A 38 -7.42 5.21 -9.07
CA ALA A 38 -7.19 4.11 -8.14
C ALA A 38 -6.21 4.51 -7.02
N ALA A 39 -5.10 5.16 -7.36
CA ALA A 39 -4.11 5.61 -6.37
C ALA A 39 -4.64 6.79 -5.55
N THR A 40 -5.30 7.75 -6.20
CA THR A 40 -5.84 8.93 -5.50
C THR A 40 -7.01 8.59 -4.58
N ALA A 41 -7.81 7.55 -4.89
CA ALA A 41 -8.87 7.08 -4.00
C ALA A 41 -8.31 6.49 -2.70
N ILE A 42 -7.20 5.75 -2.76
CA ILE A 42 -6.50 5.19 -1.59
C ILE A 42 -5.93 6.34 -0.74
N LEU A 43 -5.26 7.31 -1.38
CA LEU A 43 -4.75 8.51 -0.70
C LEU A 43 -5.87 9.33 -0.06
N ALA A 44 -7.01 9.50 -0.73
CA ALA A 44 -8.16 10.20 -0.19
C ALA A 44 -8.77 9.49 1.03
N LYS A 45 -8.53 8.17 1.19
CA LYS A 45 -8.89 7.41 2.40
C LYS A 45 -7.85 7.53 3.52
N GLU A 46 -6.83 8.37 3.32
CA GLU A 46 -5.72 8.60 4.24
C GLU A 46 -4.94 7.31 4.57
N ILE A 47 -4.86 6.40 3.60
CA ILE A 47 -4.03 5.19 3.67
C ILE A 47 -2.65 5.55 3.11
N PRO A 48 -1.60 5.64 3.94
CA PRO A 48 -0.30 6.12 3.49
C PRO A 48 0.51 5.08 2.73
N LEU A 49 0.17 3.79 2.85
CA LEU A 49 0.98 2.68 2.36
C LEU A 49 0.13 1.52 1.87
N VAL A 50 0.46 1.02 0.68
CA VAL A 50 -0.02 -0.25 0.14
C VAL A 50 1.10 -1.29 0.17
N VAL A 51 0.80 -2.49 0.65
CA VAL A 51 1.69 -3.64 0.64
C VAL A 51 1.04 -4.72 -0.20
N SER A 52 1.77 -5.33 -1.11
CA SER A 52 1.23 -6.37 -1.99
C SER A 52 2.26 -7.46 -2.23
N GLY A 53 1.82 -8.62 -2.75
CA GLY A 53 2.75 -9.64 -3.22
C GLY A 53 3.44 -9.21 -4.52
N SER A 54 2.74 -8.46 -5.36
CA SER A 54 3.29 -7.80 -6.54
C SER A 54 2.33 -6.74 -7.05
N PHE A 55 2.85 -5.70 -7.72
CA PHE A 55 2.02 -4.66 -8.32
C PHE A 55 1.97 -4.75 -9.85
N GLY A 56 0.84 -4.33 -10.43
CA GLY A 56 0.77 -4.10 -11.87
C GLY A 56 1.63 -2.91 -12.28
N ASN A 57 2.42 -3.04 -13.35
CA ASN A 57 3.39 -2.02 -13.80
C ASN A 57 2.80 -0.60 -13.93
N ILE A 58 1.56 -0.50 -14.44
CA ILE A 58 0.86 0.77 -14.62
C ILE A 58 0.52 1.40 -13.27
N PHE A 59 -0.02 0.59 -12.34
CA PHE A 59 -0.37 1.06 -11.01
C PHE A 59 0.88 1.50 -10.22
N SER A 60 2.00 0.79 -10.34
CA SER A 60 3.26 1.19 -9.69
C SER A 60 3.72 2.58 -10.11
N ARG A 61 3.66 2.89 -11.42
CA ARG A 61 3.97 4.24 -11.93
C ARG A 61 2.98 5.29 -11.41
N ASN A 62 1.68 5.01 -11.48
CA ASN A 62 0.65 5.95 -11.03
C ASN A 62 0.75 6.22 -9.52
N SER A 63 1.13 5.22 -8.73
CA SER A 63 1.32 5.36 -7.29
C SER A 63 2.45 6.33 -6.98
N ILE A 64 3.60 6.18 -7.64
CA ILE A 64 4.73 7.13 -7.50
C ILE A 64 4.33 8.54 -7.93
N ASN A 65 3.65 8.67 -9.08
CA ASN A 65 3.22 9.97 -9.59
C ASN A 65 2.33 10.72 -8.59
N ASN A 66 1.48 10.00 -7.86
CA ASN A 66 0.55 10.55 -6.88
C ASN A 66 1.09 10.54 -5.44
N ALA A 67 2.33 10.10 -5.21
CA ALA A 67 2.93 9.89 -3.89
C ALA A 67 2.20 8.87 -2.98
N LEU A 68 1.57 7.85 -3.58
CA LEU A 68 1.14 6.66 -2.85
C LEU A 68 2.31 5.69 -2.72
N LEU A 69 2.69 5.36 -1.49
CA LEU A 69 3.74 4.37 -1.23
C LEU A 69 3.24 2.96 -1.50
N GLY A 70 4.06 2.19 -2.21
CA GLY A 70 3.85 0.77 -2.48
C GLY A 70 5.11 -0.04 -2.14
N VAL A 71 4.96 -1.17 -1.45
CA VAL A 71 6.07 -2.10 -1.20
C VAL A 71 5.64 -3.54 -1.44
N GLU A 72 6.48 -4.30 -2.13
CA GLU A 72 6.25 -5.72 -2.39
C GLU A 72 6.81 -6.56 -1.25
N VAL A 73 5.92 -7.32 -0.59
CA VAL A 73 6.27 -8.23 0.52
C VAL A 73 5.50 -9.55 0.34
N PRO A 74 5.87 -10.41 -0.63
CA PRO A 74 5.19 -11.69 -0.88
C PRO A 74 5.01 -12.55 0.37
N ARG A 75 6.05 -12.59 1.21
CA ARG A 75 6.04 -13.32 2.48
C ARG A 75 4.92 -12.88 3.42
N LEU A 76 4.61 -11.57 3.48
CA LEU A 76 3.51 -11.07 4.32
C LEU A 76 2.17 -11.60 3.80
N VAL A 77 1.97 -11.57 2.48
CA VAL A 77 0.73 -12.03 1.84
C VAL A 77 0.52 -13.52 2.10
N GLU A 78 1.56 -14.33 1.90
CA GLU A 78 1.52 -15.78 2.18
C GLU A 78 1.25 -16.06 3.65
N ARG A 79 1.93 -15.35 4.55
CA ARG A 79 1.73 -15.50 6.00
C ARG A 79 0.30 -15.15 6.42
N LEU A 80 -0.28 -14.07 5.89
CA LEU A 80 -1.67 -13.69 6.17
C LEU A 80 -2.67 -14.71 5.61
N ARG A 81 -2.43 -15.25 4.41
CA ARG A 81 -3.26 -16.32 3.83
C ARG A 81 -3.23 -17.57 4.70
N GLU A 82 -2.06 -17.99 5.16
CA GLU A 82 -1.91 -19.15 6.04
C GLU A 82 -2.60 -18.91 7.39
N THR A 83 -2.44 -17.73 7.97
CA THR A 83 -3.03 -17.35 9.28
C THR A 83 -4.56 -17.40 9.26
N TYR A 84 -5.19 -17.05 8.13
CA TYR A 84 -6.64 -16.95 8.01
C TYR A 84 -7.26 -18.04 7.10
N LYS A 85 -6.52 -19.11 6.77
CA LYS A 85 -6.98 -20.17 5.85
C LYS A 85 -8.25 -20.88 6.34
N ASP A 86 -8.37 -21.07 7.65
CA ASP A 86 -9.46 -21.81 8.30
C ASP A 86 -10.62 -20.92 8.75
N ASP A 87 -10.60 -19.62 8.42
CA ASP A 87 -11.70 -18.71 8.79
C ASP A 87 -12.93 -18.96 7.92
N THR A 88 -13.97 -19.51 8.54
CA THR A 88 -15.23 -19.87 7.90
C THR A 88 -16.04 -18.66 7.41
N LYS A 89 -15.82 -17.47 7.98
CA LYS A 89 -16.58 -16.26 7.62
C LYS A 89 -16.14 -15.67 6.28
N LYS A 90 -14.90 -15.92 5.85
CA LYS A 90 -14.29 -15.42 4.60
C LYS A 90 -14.69 -13.97 4.24
N PRO A 91 -14.48 -12.99 5.14
CA PRO A 91 -14.78 -11.60 4.84
C PRO A 91 -13.90 -11.11 3.67
N LEU A 92 -14.45 -10.21 2.85
CA LEU A 92 -13.75 -9.60 1.72
C LEU A 92 -12.59 -8.73 2.21
N THR A 93 -12.85 -7.83 3.18
CA THR A 93 -11.83 -7.06 3.88
C THR A 93 -11.72 -7.47 5.34
N ARG A 94 -10.48 -7.55 5.86
CA ARG A 94 -10.22 -7.87 7.25
C ARG A 94 -9.25 -6.87 7.87
N ARG A 95 -9.59 -6.40 9.08
CA ARG A 95 -8.60 -5.76 9.97
C ARG A 95 -7.85 -6.83 10.75
N THR A 96 -6.57 -6.96 10.46
CA THR A 96 -5.73 -8.00 11.06
C THR A 96 -5.24 -7.62 12.47
N GLY A 97 -5.11 -6.31 12.73
CA GLY A 97 -4.46 -5.78 13.93
C GLY A 97 -2.94 -5.87 13.90
N TRP A 98 -2.36 -6.27 12.76
CA TRP A 98 -0.92 -6.35 12.57
C TRP A 98 -0.36 -4.97 12.31
N LYS A 99 0.91 -4.78 12.68
CA LYS A 99 1.63 -3.53 12.44
C LYS A 99 2.75 -3.78 11.46
N LEU A 100 3.04 -2.79 10.62
CA LEU A 100 4.16 -2.82 9.71
C LEU A 100 4.91 -1.50 9.79
N LEU A 101 6.23 -1.60 9.87
CA LEU A 101 7.17 -0.48 9.81
C LEU A 101 8.07 -0.69 8.60
N TRP A 102 8.17 0.32 7.73
CA TRP A 102 9.09 0.33 6.61
C TRP A 102 10.22 1.32 6.86
N ASP A 103 11.43 0.79 7.05
CA ASP A 103 12.65 1.57 7.15
C ASP A 103 13.28 1.71 5.75
N PHE A 104 13.10 2.90 5.15
CA PHE A 104 13.67 3.24 3.85
C PHE A 104 15.19 3.25 3.85
N ARG A 105 15.83 3.67 4.94
CA ARG A 105 17.30 3.78 5.03
C ARG A 105 17.96 2.41 5.05
N ARG A 106 17.30 1.45 5.69
CA ARG A 106 17.78 0.06 5.79
C ARG A 106 17.17 -0.87 4.75
N SER A 107 16.32 -0.35 3.86
CA SER A 107 15.54 -1.11 2.87
C SER A 107 14.89 -2.35 3.50
N LYS A 108 14.21 -2.15 4.62
CA LYS A 108 13.74 -3.23 5.49
C LYS A 108 12.33 -2.98 5.98
N VAL A 109 11.49 -4.01 5.91
CA VAL A 109 10.18 -4.02 6.58
C VAL A 109 10.26 -4.84 7.85
N VAL A 110 9.57 -4.37 8.88
CA VAL A 110 9.38 -5.06 10.16
C VAL A 110 7.88 -5.23 10.35
N VAL A 111 7.44 -6.46 10.54
CA VAL A 111 6.03 -6.81 10.74
C VAL A 111 5.87 -7.34 12.14
N THR A 112 4.91 -6.79 12.89
CA THR A 112 4.48 -7.30 14.19
C THR A 112 3.07 -7.88 14.03
N GLU A 113 2.97 -9.19 14.25
CA GLU A 113 1.74 -9.95 14.18
C GLU A 113 0.84 -9.64 15.39
N LYS A 114 -0.44 -10.05 15.32
CA LYS A 114 -1.41 -9.79 16.39
C LYS A 114 -1.01 -10.41 17.74
N ASN A 115 -0.29 -11.52 17.73
CA ASN A 115 0.22 -12.21 18.93
C ASN A 115 1.47 -11.54 19.52
N GLY A 116 2.00 -10.49 18.89
CA GLY A 116 3.23 -9.79 19.28
C GLY A 116 4.51 -10.34 18.64
N GLU A 117 4.44 -11.47 17.93
CA GLU A 117 5.57 -12.01 17.18
C GLU A 117 6.02 -10.98 16.13
N THR A 118 7.32 -10.74 16.04
CA THR A 118 7.88 -9.77 15.10
C THR A 118 8.92 -10.43 14.23
N TRP A 119 8.80 -10.21 12.93
CA TRP A 119 9.79 -10.64 11.95
C TRP A 119 10.13 -9.49 11.01
N SER A 120 11.20 -9.67 10.25
CA SER A 120 11.64 -8.65 9.32
C SER A 120 12.15 -9.23 8.02
N GLN A 121 12.09 -8.43 6.97
CA GLN A 121 12.49 -8.81 5.63
C GLN A 121 13.15 -7.62 4.93
N LYS A 122 14.22 -7.90 4.19
CA LYS A 122 14.82 -6.94 3.27
C LYS A 122 13.91 -6.77 2.06
N VAL A 123 13.62 -5.53 1.70
CA VAL A 123 12.82 -5.16 0.53
C VAL A 123 13.68 -4.38 -0.47
N GLY A 124 13.12 -4.08 -1.64
CA GLY A 124 13.77 -3.21 -2.63
C GLY A 124 14.13 -1.87 -2.03
N GLU A 125 15.27 -1.31 -2.47
CA GLU A 125 15.64 0.05 -2.12
C GLU A 125 14.70 1.03 -2.82
N MET A 126 14.30 2.08 -2.09
CA MET A 126 13.60 3.21 -2.68
C MET A 126 14.64 4.20 -3.19
N PRO A 127 14.79 4.42 -4.50
CA PRO A 127 15.80 5.33 -5.03
C PRO A 127 15.59 6.76 -4.47
N PRO A 128 16.66 7.53 -4.19
CA PRO A 128 16.55 8.86 -3.59
C PRO A 128 15.65 9.85 -4.36
N ASN A 129 15.67 9.80 -5.69
CA ASN A 129 14.78 10.62 -6.53
C ASN A 129 13.29 10.27 -6.33
N VAL A 130 12.97 8.98 -6.17
CA VAL A 130 11.59 8.55 -5.87
C VAL A 130 11.21 8.99 -4.45
N GLN A 131 12.13 8.91 -3.48
CA GLN A 131 11.89 9.45 -2.14
C GLN A 131 11.58 10.94 -2.18
N GLU A 132 12.30 11.72 -2.99
CA GLU A 132 12.06 13.15 -3.16
C GLU A 132 10.69 13.44 -3.79
N ILE A 133 10.33 12.71 -4.85
CA ILE A 133 9.01 12.81 -5.49
C ILE A 133 7.90 12.60 -4.47
N ILE A 134 8.01 11.55 -3.65
CA ILE A 134 7.03 11.23 -2.61
C ILE A 134 7.02 12.31 -1.53
N ALA A 135 8.17 12.77 -1.07
CA ALA A 135 8.29 13.82 -0.06
C ALA A 135 7.66 15.16 -0.51
N ARG A 136 7.71 15.46 -1.81
CA ARG A 136 7.05 16.65 -2.39
C ARG A 136 5.56 16.43 -2.68
N GLY A 137 5.02 15.25 -2.40
CA GLY A 137 3.61 14.93 -2.58
C GLY A 137 3.21 14.64 -4.02
N GLY A 138 4.14 14.12 -4.82
CA GLY A 138 3.88 13.60 -6.17
C GLY A 138 4.78 14.24 -7.23
N LEU A 139 4.79 13.62 -8.41
CA LEU A 139 5.67 13.99 -9.51
C LEU A 139 5.38 15.41 -10.00
N GLU A 140 4.11 15.81 -10.10
CA GLU A 140 3.72 17.15 -10.55
C GLU A 140 4.30 18.24 -9.63
N LYS A 141 4.18 18.05 -8.30
CA LYS A 141 4.71 18.99 -7.31
C LYS A 141 6.23 19.01 -7.31
N TRP A 142 6.86 17.86 -7.54
CA TRP A 142 8.30 17.77 -7.71
C TRP A 142 8.78 18.56 -8.94
N VAL A 143 8.17 18.35 -10.11
CA VAL A 143 8.52 19.10 -11.33
C VAL A 143 8.32 20.61 -11.16
N LYS A 144 7.20 21.04 -10.56
CA LYS A 144 6.96 22.47 -10.27
C LYS A 144 8.05 23.07 -9.40
N ALA A 145 8.55 22.31 -8.42
CA ALA A 145 9.62 22.78 -7.56
C ALA A 145 10.98 22.80 -8.25
N GLU A 146 11.27 21.85 -9.15
CA GLU A 146 12.51 21.86 -9.94
C GLU A 146 12.56 23.02 -10.93
N ILE A 147 11.43 23.39 -11.54
CA ILE A 147 11.34 24.53 -12.47
C ILE A 147 11.50 25.88 -11.75
N ALA A 148 11.15 25.93 -10.46
CA ALA A 148 11.22 27.15 -9.65
C ALA A 148 12.61 27.42 -9.03
N LYS A 149 13.59 26.53 -9.25
CA LYS A 149 15.00 26.71 -8.84
C LYS A 149 15.76 27.54 -9.85
#